data_AF-A0A2C6A2H2-F1
#
_entry.id   AF-A0A2C6A2H2-F1
#
_cell.length_a   1.000
_cell.length_b   1.000
_cell.length_c   1.000
_cell.angle_alpha   90.00
_cell.angle_beta   90.00
_cell.angle_gamma   90.00
#
_symmetry.space_group_name_H-M   'P 1'
#
loop_
_entity.id
_entity.type
_entity.pdbx_description
1 polymer ?
#
loop_
_entity_poly.entity_id
_entity_poly.type
_entity_poly.pdbx_seq_one_letter_code
_entity_poly.pdbx_strand_id
1 'polypeptide(L)'
;MSGSLCLFGKVLNRKTGCYVSCFVKIDNILRNLYFLPRQRRGRSDEENDDEVEMTDVYGEVDKMMTRMNVGMYKIKACSRKYAFELPDVPKETQYLKLLYPYNKPQIDMNASGETFSRVFGTNTALFEQMLILAPSKTHLIVSLRFWLSTLTGSQP
;
A
#
# COMPACT_ATOMS: atom_id res chain seq x y z
N MET A 1 15.95 -9.72 1.65
CA MET A 1 15.44 -9.06 2.88
C MET A 1 14.42 -7.97 2.53
N SER A 2 13.42 -8.26 1.71
CA SER A 2 12.38 -7.29 1.33
C SER A 2 11.13 -7.51 2.20
N GLY A 3 10.65 -6.44 2.84
CA GLY A 3 9.36 -6.44 3.55
C GLY A 3 9.41 -6.39 5.09
N SER A 4 10.58 -6.13 5.67
CA SER A 4 10.72 -5.80 7.09
C SER A 4 11.37 -4.43 7.25
N LEU A 5 10.91 -3.64 8.22
CA LEU A 5 11.55 -2.38 8.61
C LEU A 5 12.24 -2.55 9.96
N CYS A 6 13.54 -2.28 9.99
CA CYS A 6 14.39 -2.40 11.16
C CYS A 6 14.66 -1.01 11.73
N LEU A 7 14.23 -0.75 12.96
CA LEU A 7 14.47 0.49 13.68
C LEU A 7 15.44 0.25 14.82
N PHE A 8 16.44 1.11 14.93
CA PHE A 8 17.42 1.10 16.02
C PHE A 8 17.27 2.41 16.80
N GLY A 9 17.29 2.30 18.13
CA GLY A 9 17.15 3.48 18.99
C GLY A 9 17.48 3.19 20.44
N LYS A 10 17.14 4.14 21.31
CA LYS A 10 17.24 3.98 22.76
C LYS A 10 15.86 4.02 23.40
N VAL A 11 15.64 3.19 24.40
CA VAL A 11 14.43 3.18 25.22
C VAL A 11 14.81 3.44 26.68
N LEU A 12 14.00 4.22 27.38
CA LEU A 12 14.17 4.46 28.80
C LEU A 12 13.71 3.22 29.57
N ASN A 13 14.64 2.56 30.26
CA ASN A 13 14.30 1.51 31.21
C ASN A 13 13.75 2.17 32.48
N ARG A 14 12.44 2.06 32.71
CA ARG A 14 11.75 2.68 33.86
C ARG A 14 12.21 2.12 35.22
N LYS A 15 12.77 0.91 35.26
CA LYS A 15 13.25 0.28 36.52
C LYS A 15 14.60 0.83 36.94
N THR A 16 15.49 1.11 35.99
CA THR A 16 16.86 1.56 36.26
C THR A 16 17.07 3.05 36.03
N GLY A 17 16.13 3.73 35.36
CA GLY A 17 16.26 5.14 34.97
C GLY A 17 17.25 5.38 33.82
N CYS A 18 17.89 4.34 33.30
CA CYS A 18 18.90 4.45 32.24
C CYS A 18 18.30 4.20 30.85
N TYR A 19 18.87 4.86 29.84
CA TYR A 19 18.58 4.55 28.44
C TYR A 19 19.40 3.35 27.98
N VAL A 20 18.72 2.37 27.38
CA VAL A 20 19.34 1.18 26.79
C VAL A 20 19.05 1.11 25.30
N SER A 21 20.00 0.58 24.53
CA SER A 21 19.80 0.35 23.09
C SER A 21 18.71 -0.69 22.86
N CYS A 22 17.88 -0.45 21.85
CA CYS A 22 16.78 -1.34 21.47
C CYS A 22 16.76 -1.48 19.94
N PHE A 23 16.36 -2.68 19.49
CA PHE A 23 16.13 -3.02 18.10
C PHE A 23 14.68 -3.46 17.94
N VAL A 24 13.97 -2.84 17.00
CA VAL A 24 12.58 -3.16 16.66
C VAL A 24 12.54 -3.61 15.22
N LYS A 25 12.06 -4.83 15.01
CA LYS A 25 11.79 -5.37 13.68
C LYS A 25 10.28 -5.33 13.43
N ILE A 26 9.87 -4.62 12.40
CA ILE A 26 8.49 -4.53 11.94
C ILE A 26 8.38 -5.46 10.73
N ASP A 27 7.62 -6.54 10.90
CA ASP A 27 7.37 -7.54 9.85
C ASP A 27 5.96 -7.37 9.24
N ASN A 28 5.71 -8.13 8.17
CA ASN A 28 4.40 -8.26 7.53
C ASN A 28 3.84 -6.94 6.96
N ILE A 29 4.73 -6.09 6.45
CA ILE A 29 4.35 -4.83 5.81
C ILE A 29 3.72 -5.13 4.45
N LEU A 30 2.61 -4.45 4.16
CA LEU A 30 1.87 -4.57 2.89
C LEU A 30 2.11 -3.32 2.03
N ARG A 31 2.46 -3.52 0.76
CA ARG A 31 2.48 -2.48 -0.28
C ARG A 31 1.07 -1.96 -0.47
N ASN A 32 0.92 -0.65 -0.64
CA ASN A 32 -0.39 -0.02 -0.79
C ASN A 32 -0.50 0.68 -2.15
N LEU A 33 -1.21 0.04 -3.07
CA LEU A 33 -1.34 0.49 -4.45
C LEU A 33 -2.76 0.96 -4.73
N TYR A 34 -2.89 1.86 -5.71
CA TYR A 34 -4.16 2.36 -6.19
C TYR A 34 -4.21 2.25 -7.71
N PHE A 35 -5.17 1.49 -8.24
CA PHE A 35 -5.40 1.37 -9.68
C PHE A 35 -6.46 2.38 -10.10
N LEU A 36 -6.18 3.11 -11.17
CA LEU A 36 -7.10 4.04 -11.80
C LEU A 36 -7.87 3.31 -12.91
N PRO A 37 -9.19 3.08 -12.75
CA PRO A 37 -10.00 2.48 -13.81
C PRO A 37 -9.97 3.34 -15.08
N ARG A 38 -10.05 2.69 -16.24
CA ARG A 38 -10.33 3.35 -17.52
C ARG A 38 -11.83 3.64 -17.62
N GLN A 39 -12.21 4.51 -18.55
CA GLN A 39 -13.61 4.63 -18.95
C GLN A 39 -14.01 3.50 -19.90
N ARG A 40 -13.09 3.07 -20.77
CA ARG A 40 -13.30 2.03 -21.80
C ARG A 40 -12.14 1.04 -21.80
N ARG A 41 -12.42 -0.20 -22.19
CA ARG A 41 -11.42 -1.28 -22.26
C ARG A 41 -10.34 -0.99 -23.30
N GLY A 42 -9.08 -1.28 -22.97
CA GLY A 42 -7.91 -0.93 -23.76
C GLY A 42 -7.40 -2.01 -24.73
N ARG A 43 -8.27 -2.67 -25.51
CA ARG A 43 -7.83 -3.60 -26.57
C ARG A 43 -7.71 -2.91 -27.93
N SER A 44 -6.71 -3.35 -28.69
CA SER A 44 -6.31 -2.81 -30.00
C SER A 44 -7.17 -3.25 -31.18
N ASP A 45 -8.23 -4.02 -30.96
CA ASP A 45 -9.11 -4.46 -32.04
C ASP A 45 -10.53 -3.97 -31.78
N GLU A 46 -11.11 -3.43 -32.84
CA GLU A 46 -12.33 -2.63 -32.93
C GLU A 46 -13.55 -3.29 -32.24
N GLU A 47 -14.50 -2.45 -31.80
CA GLU A 47 -15.90 -2.79 -31.49
C GLU A 47 -16.33 -3.32 -30.10
N ASN A 48 -15.66 -3.00 -28.99
CA ASN A 48 -16.34 -3.10 -27.68
C ASN A 48 -16.27 -1.77 -26.93
N ASP A 49 -17.33 -0.97 -27.05
CA ASP A 49 -17.63 0.21 -26.22
C ASP A 49 -18.14 -0.23 -24.82
N ASP A 50 -17.50 -1.26 -24.26
CA ASP A 50 -17.84 -1.74 -22.94
C ASP A 50 -17.28 -0.76 -21.92
N GLU A 51 -18.19 -0.08 -21.22
CA GLU A 51 -17.85 0.71 -20.04
C GLU A 51 -17.15 -0.19 -19.01
N VAL A 52 -16.03 0.29 -18.47
CA VAL A 52 -15.29 -0.48 -17.48
C VAL A 52 -15.93 -0.27 -16.11
N GLU A 53 -16.50 -1.35 -15.59
CA GLU A 53 -16.99 -1.38 -14.22
C GLU A 53 -15.88 -1.71 -13.23
N MET A 54 -16.04 -1.31 -11.98
CA MET A 54 -15.04 -1.57 -10.94
C MET A 54 -14.81 -3.09 -10.76
N THR A 55 -15.85 -3.91 -10.95
CA THR A 55 -15.79 -5.39 -10.93
C THR A 55 -14.82 -5.96 -11.96
N ASP A 56 -14.69 -5.33 -13.11
CA ASP A 56 -13.75 -5.76 -14.15
C ASP A 56 -12.30 -5.51 -13.70
N VAL A 57 -12.07 -4.35 -13.08
CA VAL A 57 -10.77 -4.00 -12.49
C VAL A 57 -10.40 -4.97 -11.37
N TYR A 58 -11.37 -5.33 -10.51
CA TYR A 58 -11.16 -6.38 -9.51
C TYR A 58 -10.71 -7.68 -10.17
N GLY A 59 -11.44 -8.15 -11.20
CA GLY A 59 -11.14 -9.40 -11.88
C GLY A 59 -9.77 -9.41 -12.57
N GLU A 60 -9.36 -8.31 -13.19
CA GLU A 60 -8.04 -8.19 -13.79
C GLU A 60 -6.92 -8.18 -12.72
N VAL A 61 -7.08 -7.40 -11.66
CA VAL A 61 -6.09 -7.31 -10.59
C VAL A 61 -5.98 -8.63 -9.80
N ASP A 62 -7.09 -9.34 -9.60
CA ASP A 62 -7.13 -10.67 -8.97
C ASP A 62 -6.33 -11.72 -9.77
N LYS A 63 -6.53 -11.75 -11.09
CA LYS A 63 -5.72 -12.57 -12.01
C LYS A 63 -4.24 -12.20 -11.97
N MET A 64 -3.93 -10.90 -11.89
CA MET A 64 -2.55 -10.43 -11.77
C MET A 64 -1.91 -10.88 -10.45
N MET A 65 -2.61 -10.79 -9.32
CA MET A 65 -2.14 -11.29 -8.02
C MET A 65 -1.89 -12.79 -8.04
N THR A 66 -2.80 -13.55 -8.67
CA THR A 66 -2.66 -14.99 -8.85
C THR A 66 -1.42 -15.34 -9.68
N ARG A 67 -1.20 -14.63 -10.80
CA ARG A 67 0.00 -14.81 -11.66
C ARG A 67 1.30 -14.49 -10.92
N MET A 68 1.28 -13.49 -10.05
CA MET A 68 2.41 -13.12 -9.18
C MET A 68 2.58 -14.06 -7.97
N ASN A 69 1.76 -15.11 -7.86
CA ASN A 69 1.74 -16.06 -6.75
C ASN A 69 1.60 -15.36 -5.39
N VAL A 70 0.70 -14.37 -5.31
CA VAL A 70 0.40 -13.64 -4.07
C VAL A 70 -0.72 -14.37 -3.32
N GLY A 71 -0.34 -15.16 -2.31
CA GLY A 71 -1.31 -15.99 -1.57
C GLY A 71 -2.31 -15.23 -0.68
N MET A 72 -1.98 -14.01 -0.23
CA MET A 72 -2.89 -13.18 0.56
C MET A 72 -2.72 -11.71 0.20
N TYR A 73 -3.82 -11.06 -0.19
CA TYR A 73 -3.90 -9.62 -0.42
C TYR A 73 -5.29 -9.11 -0.01
N LYS A 74 -5.43 -7.79 0.13
CA LYS A 74 -6.71 -7.14 0.41
C LYS A 74 -7.03 -6.18 -0.72
N ILE A 75 -8.25 -6.22 -1.24
CA ILE A 75 -8.73 -5.27 -2.25
C ILE A 75 -9.93 -4.52 -1.70
N LYS A 76 -10.01 -3.21 -1.98
CA LYS A 76 -11.15 -2.38 -1.64
C LYS A 76 -11.28 -1.18 -2.58
N ALA A 77 -12.48 -0.89 -3.08
CA ALA A 77 -12.77 0.34 -3.79
C ALA A 77 -12.73 1.54 -2.82
N CYS A 78 -12.11 2.64 -3.24
CA CYS A 78 -12.06 3.86 -2.44
C CYS A 78 -12.02 5.11 -3.31
N SER A 79 -12.72 6.16 -2.88
CA SER A 79 -12.60 7.49 -3.50
C SER A 79 -11.37 8.21 -2.98
N ARG A 80 -10.59 8.80 -3.89
CA ARG A 80 -9.40 9.60 -3.57
C ARG A 80 -9.35 10.85 -4.43
N LYS A 81 -8.81 11.91 -3.82
CA LYS A 81 -8.50 13.16 -4.50
C LYS A 81 -7.07 13.12 -5.01
N TYR A 82 -6.88 13.49 -6.26
CA TYR A 82 -5.57 13.68 -6.87
C TYR A 82 -5.33 15.19 -7.03
N ALA A 83 -4.31 15.71 -6.36
CA ALA A 83 -4.05 17.14 -6.25
C ALA A 83 -2.89 17.64 -7.13
N PHE A 84 -2.39 16.80 -8.04
CA PHE A 84 -1.29 17.17 -8.95
C PHE A 84 -1.79 17.28 -10.40
N GLU A 85 -1.03 17.95 -11.24
CA GLU A 85 -1.41 18.33 -12.61
C GLU A 85 -1.10 17.24 -13.65
N LEU A 86 -1.50 15.98 -13.40
CA LEU A 86 -1.47 14.97 -14.46
C LEU A 86 -2.73 15.12 -15.32
N PRO A 87 -2.60 15.32 -16.65
CA PRO A 87 -3.74 15.65 -17.50
C PRO A 87 -4.79 14.53 -17.57
N ASP A 88 -4.37 13.27 -17.44
CA ASP A 88 -5.25 12.11 -17.61
C ASP A 88 -5.91 11.64 -16.29
N VAL A 89 -5.72 12.37 -15.19
CA VAL A 89 -6.17 11.94 -13.86
C VAL A 89 -7.23 12.91 -13.32
N PRO A 90 -8.48 12.47 -13.10
CA PRO A 90 -9.50 13.30 -12.49
C PRO A 90 -9.10 13.79 -11.09
N LYS A 91 -9.50 15.01 -10.72
CA LYS A 91 -9.26 15.61 -9.39
C LYS A 91 -9.81 14.75 -8.26
N GLU A 92 -10.92 14.06 -8.49
CA GLU A 92 -11.53 13.13 -7.56
C GLU A 92 -12.14 11.99 -8.36
N THR A 93 -11.80 10.75 -8.02
CA THR A 93 -12.36 9.56 -8.66
C THR A 93 -12.28 8.34 -7.75
N GLN A 94 -12.91 7.25 -8.16
CA GLN A 94 -12.82 5.96 -7.50
C GLN A 94 -11.59 5.20 -7.98
N TYR A 95 -10.88 4.60 -7.03
CA TYR A 95 -9.71 3.77 -7.26
C TYR A 95 -9.92 2.40 -6.65
N LEU A 96 -9.26 1.41 -7.24
CA LEU A 96 -9.12 0.11 -6.62
C LEU A 96 -7.87 0.10 -5.72
N LYS A 97 -8.08 0.06 -4.40
CA LYS A 97 -6.97 -0.06 -3.45
C LYS A 97 -6.57 -1.52 -3.30
N LEU A 98 -5.29 -1.80 -3.46
CA LEU A 98 -4.70 -3.12 -3.27
C LEU A 98 -3.65 -3.09 -2.16
N LEU A 99 -3.71 -4.06 -1.26
CA LEU A 99 -2.69 -4.31 -0.25
C LEU A 99 -2.11 -5.71 -0.42
N TYR A 100 -0.81 -5.82 -0.73
CA TYR A 100 -0.13 -7.12 -0.83
C TYR A 100 1.27 -7.09 -0.19
N PRO A 101 1.81 -8.23 0.27
CA PRO A 101 3.08 -8.28 0.99
C PRO A 101 4.28 -7.72 0.22
N TYR A 102 5.15 -6.98 0.91
CA TYR A 102 6.42 -6.48 0.34
C TYR A 102 7.42 -7.59 -0.02
N ASN A 103 7.20 -8.83 0.43
CA ASN A 103 8.00 -9.99 0.06
C ASN A 103 7.70 -10.52 -1.35
N LYS A 104 6.67 -9.99 -2.03
CA LYS A 104 6.33 -10.32 -3.42
C LYS A 104 6.93 -9.30 -4.40
N PRO A 105 7.09 -9.67 -5.68
CA PRO A 105 7.60 -8.77 -6.71
C PRO A 105 6.80 -7.48 -6.76
N GLN A 106 7.47 -6.39 -7.12
CA GLN A 106 6.80 -5.10 -7.29
C GLN A 106 6.11 -5.04 -8.66
N ILE A 107 4.93 -4.43 -8.71
CA ILE A 107 4.26 -4.07 -9.95
C ILE A 107 4.97 -2.87 -10.57
N ASP A 108 5.17 -2.90 -11.89
CA ASP A 108 5.76 -1.79 -12.63
C ASP A 108 4.89 -0.51 -12.48
N MET A 109 5.54 0.63 -12.28
CA MET A 109 4.87 1.93 -12.24
C MET A 109 4.21 2.28 -13.58
N ASN A 110 4.77 1.77 -14.68
CA ASN A 110 4.24 1.94 -16.03
C ASN A 110 3.27 0.82 -16.43
N ALA A 111 2.92 -0.09 -15.50
CA ALA A 111 1.94 -1.12 -15.77
C ALA A 111 0.60 -0.48 -16.16
N SER A 112 0.06 -0.91 -17.29
CA SER A 112 -1.30 -0.59 -17.72
C SER A 112 -1.98 -1.88 -18.13
N GLY A 113 -3.28 -1.94 -17.88
CA GLY A 113 -4.10 -3.11 -18.14
C GLY A 113 -5.22 -2.82 -19.12
N GLU A 114 -6.04 -3.84 -19.36
CA GLU A 114 -7.24 -3.72 -20.18
C GLU A 114 -8.28 -2.81 -19.50
N THR A 115 -8.39 -2.88 -18.17
CA THR A 115 -9.42 -2.18 -17.36
C THR A 115 -8.85 -0.98 -16.59
N PHE A 116 -7.54 -0.89 -16.37
CA PHE A 116 -6.92 0.23 -15.64
C PHE A 116 -5.87 0.95 -16.49
N SER A 117 -5.80 2.27 -16.33
CA SER A 117 -4.88 3.11 -17.10
C SER A 117 -3.52 3.25 -16.40
N ARG A 118 -3.54 3.40 -15.07
CA ARG A 118 -2.35 3.68 -14.26
C ARG A 118 -2.42 3.03 -12.89
N VAL A 119 -1.24 2.82 -12.32
CA VAL A 119 -1.06 2.30 -10.95
C VAL A 119 -0.22 3.28 -10.13
N PHE A 120 -0.75 3.71 -8.99
CA PHE A 120 -0.07 4.57 -8.04
C PHE A 120 0.42 3.76 -6.83
N GLY A 121 1.46 4.26 -6.15
CA GLY A 121 1.98 3.65 -4.92
C GLY A 121 2.87 2.41 -5.13
N THR A 122 3.33 2.17 -6.36
CA THR A 122 4.22 1.05 -6.71
C THR A 122 5.60 1.18 -6.07
N ASN A 123 6.19 2.38 -6.16
CA ASN A 123 7.55 2.71 -5.70
C ASN A 123 7.61 3.37 -4.30
N THR A 124 6.53 3.36 -3.51
CA THR A 124 6.57 3.99 -2.19
C THR A 124 7.56 3.26 -1.29
N ALA A 125 8.58 3.97 -0.80
CA ALA A 125 9.55 3.37 0.12
C ALA A 125 8.84 2.97 1.43
N LEU A 126 9.25 1.85 2.03
CA LEU A 126 8.68 1.35 3.30
C LEU A 126 8.66 2.41 4.39
N PHE A 127 9.74 3.19 4.49
CA PHE A 127 9.86 4.28 5.44
C PHE A 127 8.89 5.43 5.14
N GLU A 128 8.74 5.82 3.87
CA GLU A 128 7.76 6.83 3.46
C GLU A 128 6.34 6.39 3.76
N GLN A 129 6.01 5.13 3.47
CA GLN A 129 4.69 4.57 3.78
C GLN A 129 4.42 4.63 5.30
N MET A 130 5.41 4.34 6.14
CA MET A 130 5.30 4.47 7.59
C MET A 130 5.08 5.94 8.00
N LEU A 131 5.82 6.88 7.44
CA LEU A 131 5.71 8.31 7.76
C LEU A 131 4.38 8.92 7.31
N ILE A 132 3.88 8.52 6.14
CA ILE A 132 2.65 9.05 5.55
C ILE A 132 1.41 8.48 6.26
N LEU A 133 1.46 7.20 6.67
CA LEU A 133 0.35 6.55 7.38
C LEU A 133 0.32 6.86 8.88
N ALA A 134 1.41 7.39 9.46
CA ALA A 134 1.42 7.84 10.84
C ALA A 134 0.63 9.18 10.98
N PRO A 135 -0.50 9.20 11.71
CA PRO A 135 -1.40 10.35 11.74
C PRO A 135 -0.86 11.61 12.46
N SER A 136 0.39 11.62 12.96
CA SER A 136 1.00 12.81 13.55
C SER A 136 2.53 12.87 13.34
N LYS A 137 2.97 13.84 12.53
CA LYS A 137 4.39 14.06 12.20
C LYS A 137 5.24 14.55 13.38
N THR A 138 4.64 14.96 14.49
CA THR A 138 5.36 15.53 15.63
C THR A 138 5.96 14.47 16.57
N HIS A 139 5.55 13.21 16.46
CA HIS A 139 5.98 12.17 17.40
C HIS A 139 6.10 10.79 16.77
N LEU A 140 7.20 10.57 16.04
CA LEU A 140 7.61 9.20 15.69
C LEU A 140 7.73 8.30 16.93
N ILE A 141 8.13 8.87 18.07
CA ILE A 141 8.23 8.20 19.38
C ILE A 141 6.86 7.79 19.93
N VAL A 142 5.80 8.57 19.70
CA VAL A 142 4.46 8.29 20.24
C VAL A 142 3.72 7.28 19.36
N SER A 143 3.93 7.28 18.04
CA SER A 143 3.31 6.30 17.15
C SER A 143 3.82 4.88 17.41
N LEU A 144 5.11 4.71 17.71
CA LEU A 144 5.68 3.44 18.17
C LEU A 144 5.05 2.95 19.48
N ARG A 145 4.70 3.83 20.42
CA ARG A 145 3.99 3.44 21.65
C ARG A 145 2.62 2.86 21.36
N PHE A 146 1.86 3.44 20.43
CA PHE A 146 0.51 2.98 20.10
C PHE A 146 0.52 1.61 19.38
N TRP A 147 1.56 1.35 18.60
CA TRP A 147 1.76 0.07 17.90
C TRP A 147 2.33 -1.02 18.82
N LEU A 148 3.25 -0.66 19.73
CA LEU A 148 3.74 -1.59 20.76
C LEU A 148 2.65 -1.98 21.76
N SER A 149 1.77 -1.06 22.17
CA SER A 149 0.66 -1.38 23.10
C SER A 149 -0.39 -2.32 22.49
N THR A 150 -0.53 -2.33 21.16
CA THR A 150 -1.42 -3.26 20.45
C THR A 150 -0.77 -4.62 20.21
N LEU A 151 0.57 -4.69 20.11
CA LEU A 151 1.31 -5.95 19.96
C LEU A 151 1.58 -6.68 21.28
N THR A 152 1.64 -5.97 22.41
CA THR A 152 1.79 -6.61 23.73
C THR A 152 0.46 -7.08 24.33
N GLY A 153 -0.64 -7.03 23.56
CA GLY A 153 -1.97 -7.44 23.97
C GLY A 153 -2.36 -8.84 23.49
N SER A 154 -1.50 -9.84 23.67
CA SER A 154 -1.87 -11.26 23.62
C SER A 154 -0.68 -12.14 23.98
N GLN A 155 -0.62 -12.58 25.23
CA GLN A 155 -0.84 -13.97 25.66
C GLN A 155 -0.40 -14.10 27.14
N PRO A 156 -1.01 -15.01 27.92
CA PRO A 156 -0.90 -15.11 29.39
C PRO A 156 0.51 -15.43 29.92
#